data_AF-A0A521T2I5-F1
#
_entry.id   AF-A0A521T2I5-F1
#
_cell.length_a   1.000
_cell.length_b   1.000
_cell.length_c   1.000
_cell.angle_alpha   90.00
_cell.angle_beta   90.00
_cell.angle_gamma   90.00
#
_symmetry.space_group_name_H-M   'P 1'
#
loop_
_entity.id
_entity.type
_entity.pdbx_description
1 polymer ?
#
loop_
_entity_poly.entity_id
_entity_poly.type
_entity_poly.pdbx_seq_one_letter_code
_entity_poly.pdbx_strand_id
1 'polypeptide(L)' 'MNNEYQECPNCGSTEFLTVLNSYEVVSLVDGKWQIIRTELVNDDEDYVTCSECGEDVDFDISEQRGIITLRTPTP' A
#
# COMPACT_ATOMS: atom_id res chain seq x y z
N MET A 1 -4.48 19.85 18.76
CA MET A 1 -4.21 18.48 19.24
C MET A 1 -4.15 17.63 17.98
N ASN A 2 -3.05 17.71 17.23
CA ASN A 2 -1.88 16.81 17.28
C ASN A 2 -2.31 15.35 17.16
N ASN A 3 -2.20 14.79 15.96
CA ASN A 3 -2.09 13.35 15.72
C ASN A 3 -1.36 13.16 14.37
N GLU A 4 -0.04 13.33 14.44
CA GLU A 4 0.93 12.88 13.45
C GLU A 4 1.13 11.38 13.69
N TYR A 5 0.51 10.50 12.90
CA TYR A 5 0.97 9.11 12.89
C TYR A 5 2.06 8.99 11.83
N GLN A 6 3.27 9.45 12.20
CA GLN A 6 4.52 9.08 11.53
C GLN A 6 4.95 7.64 11.89
N GLU A 7 4.32 7.09 12.93
CA GLU A 7 4.66 5.82 13.57
C GLU A 7 3.39 4.97 13.76
N CYS A 8 3.56 3.65 13.75
CA CYS A 8 2.48 2.70 13.98
C CYS A 8 1.89 2.94 15.39
N PRO A 9 0.56 3.11 15.54
CA PRO A 9 -0.06 3.41 16.83
C PRO A 9 0.09 2.28 17.85
N ASN A 10 0.36 1.06 17.38
CA ASN A 10 0.49 -0.12 18.22
C ASN A 10 1.93 -0.36 18.71
N CYS A 11 2.94 -0.14 17.85
CA CYS A 11 4.34 -0.47 18.17
C CYS A 11 5.37 0.65 17.99
N GLY A 12 4.98 1.78 17.41
CA GLY A 12 5.90 2.90 17.14
C GLY A 12 6.76 2.75 15.88
N SER A 13 6.61 1.66 15.12
CA SER A 13 7.39 1.45 13.88
C SER A 13 7.07 2.50 12.81
N THR A 14 8.09 2.94 12.08
CA THR A 14 7.95 3.85 10.94
C THR A 14 7.92 3.12 9.59
N GLU A 15 8.03 1.79 9.59
CA GLU A 15 8.11 0.97 8.38
C GLU A 15 6.81 0.21 8.13
N PHE A 16 6.24 0.38 6.95
CA PHE A 16 4.96 -0.21 6.57
C PHE A 16 5.07 -0.97 5.25
N LEU A 17 4.25 -2.02 5.12
CA LEU A 17 4.10 -2.82 3.92
C LEU A 17 2.78 -2.44 3.24
N THR A 18 2.84 -2.09 1.97
CA THR A 18 1.64 -1.89 1.16
C THR A 18 1.33 -3.17 0.39
N VAL A 19 0.08 -3.60 0.43
CA VAL A 19 -0.43 -4.67 -0.41
C VAL A 19 -1.24 -4.02 -1.52
N LEU A 20 -0.68 -4.03 -2.73
CA LEU A 20 -1.35 -3.50 -3.91
C LEU A 20 -2.47 -4.45 -4.33
N ASN A 21 -3.69 -3.94 -4.49
CA ASN A 21 -4.77 -4.74 -5.06
C ASN A 21 -4.54 -4.95 -6.56
N SER A 22 -3.84 -6.03 -6.90
CA SER A 22 -3.36 -6.29 -8.25
C SER A 22 -3.41 -7.76 -8.61
N TYR A 23 -3.45 -8.05 -9.91
CA TYR A 23 -3.28 -9.39 -10.44
C TYR A 23 -2.13 -9.46 -11.43
N GLU A 24 -1.46 -10.61 -11.44
CA GLU A 24 -0.46 -10.92 -12.43
C GLU A 24 -1.09 -11.59 -13.65
N VAL A 25 -0.95 -10.95 -14.80
CA VAL A 25 -1.31 -11.54 -16.08
C VAL A 25 -0.18 -12.48 -16.49
N VAL A 26 -0.44 -13.77 -16.44
CA VAL A 26 0.51 -14.81 -16.82
C VAL A 26 0.22 -15.37 -18.21
N SER A 27 1.26 -15.82 -18.92
CA SER A 27 1.14 -16.55 -20.19
C SER A 27 1.98 -17.81 -20.16
N LEU A 28 1.57 -18.81 -20.94
CA LEU A 28 2.31 -20.06 -21.11
C LEU A 28 3.26 -19.91 -22.31
N VAL A 29 4.56 -19.80 -22.03
CA VAL A 29 5.61 -19.68 -23.04
C VAL A 29 6.59 -20.84 -22.86
N ASP A 30 6.76 -21.66 -23.89
CA ASP A 30 7.59 -22.87 -23.88
C ASP A 30 7.26 -23.83 -22.73
N GLY A 31 5.96 -23.99 -22.44
CA GLY A 31 5.47 -24.87 -21.38
C GLY A 31 5.73 -24.35 -19.95
N LYS A 32 6.14 -23.09 -19.80
CA LYS A 32 6.33 -22.44 -18.49
C LYS A 32 5.42 -21.24 -18.35
N TRP A 33 4.86 -21.07 -17.15
CA TRP A 33 4.14 -19.85 -16.79
C TRP A 33 5.14 -18.71 -16.64
N GLN A 34 4.89 -17.60 -17.34
CA GLN A 34 5.66 -16.37 -17.24
C GLN A 34 4.72 -15.21 -16.95
N ILE A 35 5.14 -14.33 -16.03
CA ILE A 35 4.43 -13.09 -15.74
C ILE A 35 4.69 -12.13 -16.90
N ILE A 36 3.62 -11.65 -17.53
CA ILE A 36 3.69 -10.75 -18.68
C ILE A 36 3.53 -9.30 -18.23
N ARG A 37 2.61 -9.05 -17.29
CA ARG A 37 2.39 -7.73 -16.68
C ARG A 37 1.57 -7.87 -15.41
N THR A 38 1.63 -6.85 -14.58
CA THR A 38 0.76 -6.69 -13.40
C THR A 38 -0.30 -5.64 -13.73
N GLU A 39 -1.56 -5.95 -13.48
CA GLU A 39 -2.69 -5.03 -13.63
C GLU A 39 -3.24 -4.69 -12.24
N LEU A 40 -3.48 -3.41 -11.98
CA LEU A 40 -4.09 -2.94 -10.74
C LEU A 40 -5.62 -3.03 -10.88
N VAL A 41 -6.29 -3.51 -9.84
CA VAL A 41 -7.74 -3.74 -9.84
C VAL A 41 -8.49 -2.47 -9.47
N ASN A 42 -8.04 -1.76 -8.43
CA ASN A 42 -8.63 -0.53 -7.90
C ASN A 42 -7.55 0.24 -7.12
N ASP A 43 -7.40 1.55 -7.39
CA ASP A 43 -6.40 2.39 -6.68
C ASP A 43 -6.82 2.70 -5.22
N ASP A 44 -8.08 2.45 -4.86
CA ASP A 44 -8.66 2.77 -3.55
C ASP A 44 -8.68 1.58 -2.56
N GLU A 45 -8.19 0.40 -2.96
CA GLU A 45 -8.23 -0.84 -2.15
C GLU A 45 -6.83 -1.33 -1.74
N ASP A 46 -5.87 -0.43 -1.67
CA ASP A 46 -4.53 -0.76 -1.16
C ASP A 46 -4.57 -0.81 0.37
N TYR A 47 -4.14 -1.94 0.94
CA TYR A 47 -4.05 -2.10 2.39
C TYR A 47 -2.62 -1.85 2.85
N VAL A 48 -2.47 -1.08 3.93
CA VAL A 48 -1.17 -0.82 4.54
C VAL A 48 -1.11 -1.51 5.89
N THR A 49 -0.02 -2.22 6.13
CA THR A 49 0.20 -2.96 7.37
C THR A 49 1.53 -2.57 7.99
N CYS A 50 1.60 -2.53 9.31
CA CYS A 50 2.86 -2.33 10.01
C CYS A 50 3.78 -3.54 9.79
N SER A 51 5.01 -3.29 9.33
CA SER A 51 5.98 -4.36 9.07
C SER A 51 6.42 -5.11 10.34
N GLU A 52 6.35 -4.47 11.51
CA GLU A 52 6.79 -5.05 12.77
C GLU A 52 5.67 -5.78 13.52
N CYS A 53 4.50 -5.14 13.69
CA CYS A 53 3.41 -5.71 14.49
C CYS A 53 2.24 -6.26 13.66
N GLY A 54 2.22 -6.02 12.34
CA GLY A 54 1.14 -6.49 11.46
C GLY A 54 -0.19 -5.77 11.63
N GLU A 55 -0.23 -4.65 12.39
CA GLU A 55 -1.44 -3.85 12.54
C GLU A 55 -1.86 -3.26 11.18
N ASP A 56 -3.13 -3.41 10.84
CA ASP A 56 -3.74 -2.73 9.69
C ASP A 56 -3.83 -1.23 9.98
N VAL A 57 -3.35 -0.41 9.06
CA VAL A 57 -3.41 1.05 9.17
C VAL A 57 -4.12 1.62 7.96
N ASP A 58 -5.17 2.40 8.22
CA ASP A 58 -5.92 3.08 7.19
C ASP A 58 -5.13 4.30 6.69
N PHE A 59 -4.55 4.19 5.50
CA PHE A 59 -3.84 5.28 4.83
C PHE A 59 -4.56 5.62 3.52
N ASP A 60 -4.81 6.90 3.31
CA ASP A 60 -5.26 7.41 2.02
C ASP A 60 -4.05 7.50 1.08
N ILE A 61 -3.91 6.53 0.17
CA ILE A 61 -2.86 6.48 -0.86
C ILE A 61 -3.30 7.20 -2.14
N SER A 62 -4.20 8.18 -2.04
CA SER A 62 -4.55 9.00 -3.19
C SER A 62 -3.37 9.88 -3.63
N GLU A 63 -2.96 9.69 -4.88
CA GLU A 63 -2.24 10.65 -5.73
C GLU A 63 -0.72 10.69 -5.81
N GLN A 64 0.10 9.91 -5.09
CA GLN A 64 1.57 10.05 -5.29
C GLN A 64 2.35 8.75 -5.39
N ARG A 65 2.37 8.21 -6.61
CA ARG A 65 3.55 7.49 -7.12
C ARG A 65 4.72 8.47 -7.19
N GLY A 66 5.39 8.69 -6.06
CA GLY A 66 6.60 9.50 -5.98
C GLY A 66 6.95 10.10 -4.62
N ILE A 67 5.97 10.45 -3.77
CA ILE A 67 6.12 10.92 -2.37
C ILE A 67 4.70 11.00 -1.80
N ILE A 68 4.27 10.15 -0.86
CA ILE A 68 2.92 10.30 -0.27
C ILE A 68 2.91 11.59 0.56
N THR A 69 2.20 12.63 0.11
CA THR A 69 2.06 13.89 0.87
C THR A 69 0.70 13.91 1.54
N LEU A 70 0.69 13.81 2.86
CA LEU A 70 -0.51 13.84 3.69
C LEU A 70 -1.22 15.20 3.56
N ARG A 71 -2.47 15.20 3.06
CA ARG A 71 -3.38 16.36 3.15
C ARG A 71 -4.33 16.18 4.32
N THR A 72 -4.29 17.10 5.28
CA THR A 72 -5.25 17.20 6.39
C THR A 72 -6.50 17.99 5.94
N PRO A 73 -7.74 17.58 6.31
CA PRO A 73 -8.93 18.36 5.99
C PRO A 73 -8.97 19.69 6.77
N THR A 74 -9.28 20.77 6.04
CA THR A 74 -9.43 22.16 6.53
C THR A 74 -10.65 22.34 7.46
N PRO A 75 -10.61 23.38 8.33
CA PRO A 75 -11.52 23.56 9.47
C PRO A 75 -12.98 23.83 9.13
#